data_AF-A0A967LFM0-F1
#
_entry.id   AF-A0A967LFM0-F1
#
_cell.length_a   1.000
_cell.length_b   1.000
_cell.length_c   1.000
_cell.angle_alpha   90.00
_cell.angle_beta   90.00
_cell.angle_gamma   90.00
#
_symmetry.space_group_name_H-M   'P 1'
#
loop_
_entity.id
_entity.type
_entity.pdbx_description
1 polymer ?
#
loop_
_entity_poly.entity_id
_entity_poly.type
_entity_poly.pdbx_seq_one_letter_code
_entity_poly.pdbx_strand_id
1 'polypeptide(L)' 'MAKLGQLYLDGGTWRGQRLVPAEWVEESTSAQIVNRGGPDYGLQWWCGDYAVGNGSVFTFLASGYGGQAIMVF' A
#
# COMPACT_ATOMS: atom_id res chain seq x y z
N MET A 1 -0.53 9.84 -10.26
CA MET A 1 -0.86 8.69 -9.39
C MET A 1 -0.79 8.98 -7.89
N ALA A 2 -0.05 9.99 -7.43
CA ALA A 2 0.07 10.34 -5.99
C ALA A 2 -1.26 10.54 -5.24
N LYS A 3 -2.32 11.05 -5.90
CA LYS A 3 -3.65 11.21 -5.28
C LYS A 3 -4.25 9.88 -4.79
N LEU A 4 -3.99 8.78 -5.49
CA LEU A 4 -4.47 7.45 -5.08
C LEU A 4 -3.70 6.96 -3.85
N GLY A 5 -2.38 7.16 -3.82
CA GLY A 5 -1.58 6.88 -2.63
C GLY A 5 -2.05 7.71 -1.43
N GLN A 6 -2.31 9.01 -1.63
CA GLN A 6 -2.84 9.89 -0.57
C GLN A 6 -4.23 9.45 -0.10
N LEU A 7 -5.13 9.06 -1.00
CA LEU A 7 -6.45 8.51 -0.64
C LEU A 7 -6.31 7.30 0.29
N TYR A 8 -5.39 6.38 0.01
CA TYR A 8 -5.14 5.20 0.84
C TYR A 8 -4.43 5.57 2.15
N LEU A 9 -3.46 6.50 2.11
CA LEU A 9 -2.80 7.03 3.31
C LEU A 9 -3.80 7.69 4.27
N ASP A 10 -4.81 8.36 3.73
CA ASP A 10 -5.90 9.01 4.49
C ASP A 10 -7.06 8.04 4.82
N GLY A 11 -6.82 6.72 4.80
CA GLY A 11 -7.81 5.71 5.18
C GLY A 11 -9.06 5.74 4.30
N GLY A 12 -8.90 6.03 3.01
CA GLY A 12 -9.99 6.08 2.02
C GLY A 12 -10.76 7.39 2.00
N THR A 13 -10.29 8.43 2.69
CA THR A 13 -10.91 9.76 2.72
C THR A 13 -10.20 10.71 1.76
N TRP A 14 -10.96 11.39 0.92
CA TRP A 14 -10.45 12.46 0.06
C TRP A 14 -11.23 13.74 0.29
N ARG A 15 -10.53 14.81 0.69
CA ARG A 15 -11.12 16.14 0.93
C ARG A 15 -12.34 16.10 1.87
N GLY A 16 -12.25 15.30 2.93
CA GLY A 16 -13.30 15.17 3.94
C GLY A 16 -14.43 14.21 3.58
N GLN A 17 -14.43 13.60 2.39
CA GLN A 17 -15.40 12.58 2.00
C GLN A 17 -14.75 11.21 1.93
N ARG A 18 -15.35 10.20 2.58
CA ARG A 18 -14.93 8.80 2.44
C ARG A 18 -15.37 8.26 1.08
N LEU A 19 -14.39 7.92 0.24
CA LEU A 19 -14.62 7.32 -1.08
C LEU A 19 -14.39 5.80 -1.07
N VAL A 20 -13.50 5.34 -0.20
CA VAL A 20 -13.20 3.92 0.01
C VAL A 20 -13.44 3.61 1.50
N PRO A 21 -14.13 2.52 1.85
CA PRO A 21 -14.29 2.11 3.25
C PRO A 21 -12.92 1.93 3.92
N ALA A 22 -12.80 2.33 5.19
CA ALA A 22 -11.51 2.27 5.89
C ALA A 22 -11.06 0.81 6.06
N GLU A 23 -12.03 -0.06 6.37
CA GLU A 23 -11.87 -1.50 6.45
C GLU A 23 -11.34 -2.11 5.14
N TRP A 24 -11.74 -1.56 4.00
CA TRP A 24 -11.24 -2.03 2.70
C TRP A 24 -9.81 -1.59 2.46
N VAL A 25 -9.43 -0.38 2.88
CA VAL A 25 -8.02 0.07 2.80
C VAL A 25 -7.14 -0.86 3.64
N GLU A 26 -7.55 -1.18 4.86
CA GLU A 26 -6.82 -2.11 5.74
C GLU A 26 -6.74 -3.53 5.15
N GLU A 27 -7.86 -4.09 4.70
CA GLU A 27 -7.91 -5.44 4.14
C GLU A 27 -7.09 -5.55 2.85
N SER A 28 -7.24 -4.58 1.93
CA SER A 28 -6.57 -4.63 0.63
C SER A 28 -5.06 -4.41 0.70
N THR A 29 -4.57 -3.72 1.73
CA THR A 29 -3.13 -3.40 1.91
C THR A 29 -2.42 -4.34 2.90
N SER A 30 -3.17 -5.19 3.61
CA SER A 30 -2.61 -6.21 4.50
C SER A 30 -2.23 -7.49 3.74
N ALA A 31 -1.34 -8.29 4.33
CA ALA A 31 -0.89 -9.54 3.74
C ALA A 31 -2.04 -10.56 3.68
N GLN A 32 -2.55 -10.79 2.47
CA GLN A 32 -3.50 -11.87 2.17
C GLN A 32 -2.77 -13.15 1.74
N ILE A 33 -1.58 -12.98 1.15
CA ILE A 33 -0.68 -14.07 0.75
C ILE A 33 0.73 -13.73 1.25
N VAL A 34 1.28 -14.63 2.06
CA VAL A 34 2.67 -14.53 2.52
C VAL A 34 3.62 -15.08 1.47
N ASN A 35 4.56 -14.26 1.01
CA ASN A 35 5.50 -14.61 -0.04
C ASN A 35 6.90 -14.86 0.54
N ARG A 36 7.30 -16.13 0.65
CA ARG A 36 8.61 -16.50 1.19
C ARG A 36 9.71 -16.21 0.18
N GLY A 37 10.27 -15.00 0.24
CA GLY A 37 11.37 -14.54 -0.59
C GLY A 37 11.12 -13.23 -1.33
N GLY A 38 9.97 -12.60 -1.12
CA GLY A 38 9.62 -11.29 -1.67
C GLY A 38 8.65 -10.55 -0.76
N PRO A 39 8.15 -9.37 -1.17
CA PRO A 39 7.07 -8.71 -0.45
C PRO A 39 5.82 -9.59 -0.46
N ASP A 40 5.09 -9.54 0.65
CA ASP A 40 3.77 -10.15 0.77
C ASP A 40 2.79 -9.45 -0.19
N TYR A 41 1.63 -10.07 -0.36
CA TYR A 41 0.64 -9.60 -1.30
C TYR A 41 -0.71 -9.44 -0.63
N GLY A 42 -1.24 -8.22 -0.71
CA GLY A 42 -2.63 -7.89 -0.45
C GLY A 42 -3.47 -7.90 -1.73
N LEU A 43 -4.68 -7.37 -1.67
CA LEU A 43 -5.60 -7.34 -2.82
C LEU A 43 -5.12 -6.30 -3.86
N GLN A 44 -4.24 -6.71 -4.77
CA GLN A 44 -3.57 -5.86 -5.79
C GLN A 44 -2.44 -4.95 -5.27
N TRP A 45 -2.02 -5.13 -4.02
CA TRP A 45 -0.91 -4.40 -3.41
C TRP A 45 0.21 -5.36 -3.02
N TRP A 46 1.44 -5.00 -3.30
CA TRP A 46 2.60 -5.58 -2.62
C TRP A 46 2.72 -4.91 -1.26
N CYS A 47 3.03 -5.65 -0.20
CA CYS A 47 3.15 -5.10 1.14
C CYS A 47 4.27 -5.77 1.95
N GLY A 48 4.77 -5.06 2.96
CA GLY A 48 5.80 -5.56 3.86
C GLY A 48 6.76 -4.48 4.32
N ASP A 49 7.73 -4.88 5.14
CA ASP A 49 8.74 -3.97 5.67
C ASP A 49 9.75 -3.56 4.60
N TYR A 50 9.85 -2.26 4.35
CA TYR A 50 10.83 -1.67 3.44
C TYR A 50 11.98 -1.07 4.23
N ALA A 51 13.22 -1.38 3.85
CA ALA A 51 14.40 -0.90 4.56
C ALA A 51 14.62 0.60 4.31
N VAL A 52 14.79 1.38 5.38
CA VAL A 52 15.06 2.82 5.36
C VAL A 52 16.17 3.14 6.36
N GLY A 53 17.36 3.45 5.85
CA GLY A 53 18.54 3.68 6.69
C GLY A 53 18.88 2.45 7.54
N ASN A 54 18.87 2.64 8.86
CA ASN A 54 19.16 1.57 9.84
C ASN A 54 17.89 0.89 10.38
N GLY A 55 16.72 1.19 9.82
CA GLY A 55 15.44 0.62 10.23
C GLY A 55 14.59 0.14 9.07
N SER A 56 13.32 -0.15 9.35
CA SER A 56 12.31 -0.48 8.36
C SER A 56 11.01 0.28 8.63
N VAL A 57 10.21 0.46 7.58
CA VAL A 57 8.85 0.99 7.66
C VAL A 57 7.93 0.05 6.89
N PHE A 58 6.79 -0.29 7.48
CA PHE A 58 5.76 -1.02 6.76
C PHE A 58 5.31 -0.20 5.56
N THR A 59 5.34 -0.80 4.38
CA THR A 59 5.04 -0.13 3.11
C THR A 59 4.09 -1.00 2.32
N PHE A 60 3.17 -0.38 1.60
CA PHE A 60 2.44 -1.06 0.54
C PHE A 60 2.57 -0.29 -0.78
N LEU A 61 2.64 -1.02 -1.89
CA LEU A 61 2.87 -0.45 -3.20
C LEU A 61 2.16 -1.19 -4.33
N ALA A 62 1.80 -0.43 -5.35
CA ALA A 62 1.40 -0.96 -6.64
C ALA A 62 2.54 -0.68 -7.62
N SER A 63 3.04 -1.73 -8.28
CA SER A 63 4.15 -1.65 -9.23
C SER A 63 3.75 -2.27 -10.55
N GLY A 64 4.09 -1.61 -11.66
CA GLY A 64 3.80 -2.08 -13.00
C GLY A 64 5.06 -2.26 -13.87
N TYR A 65 4.88 -2.96 -14.98
CA TYR A 65 5.94 -3.14 -15.96
C TYR A 65 6.25 -1.82 -16.67
N GLY A 66 7.51 -1.38 -16.59
CA GLY A 66 7.95 -0.07 -17.08
C GLY A 66 8.33 0.94 -15.98
N GLY A 67 8.31 0.54 -14.71
CA GLY A 67 8.81 1.35 -13.58
C GLY A 67 7.79 2.29 -12.95
N GLN A 68 6.52 2.18 -13.33
CA GLN A 68 5.42 2.87 -12.69
C GLN A 68 5.18 2.31 -11.28
N ALA A 69 5.12 3.21 -10.30
CA ALA A 69 4.87 2.82 -8.92
C ALA A 69 3.99 3.84 -8.19
N ILE A 70 3.23 3.32 -7.23
CA ILE A 70 2.64 4.07 -6.13
C ILE A 70 3.17 3.42 -4.86
N MET A 71 3.82 4.16 -3.99
CA MET A 71 4.33 3.68 -2.71
C MET A 71 3.73 4.50 -1.59
N VAL A 72 3.30 3.83 -0.52
CA VAL A 72 2.72 4.43 0.68
C VAL A 72 3.48 3.89 1.88
N PHE A 73 3.94 4.79 2.76
CA PHE A 73 4.81 4.57 3.91
C PHE A 73 4.10 4.97 5.20
#